data_AF-H6LDB1-F1
#
_entry.id   AF-H6LDB1-F1
#
_cell.length_a   1.000
_cell.length_b   1.000
_cell.length_c   1.000
_cell.angle_alpha   90.00
_cell.angle_beta   90.00
_cell.angle_gamma   90.00
#
_symmetry.space_group_name_H-M   'P 1'
#
loop_
_entity.id
_entity.type
_entity.pdbx_description
1 polymer ?
#
loop_
_entity_poly.entity_id
_entity_poly.type
_entity_poly.pdbx_seq_one_letter_code
_entity_poly.pdbx_strand_id
1 'polypeptide(L)'
;MNSIVNKFPVYSTLANGNTIIIIYDLFILLLLGFELFLFYNKERYIKAVKLHQKQKIKPFRRFLVKLVVSYEYQGILMVTGILLVISLVVVSSHHKILANELIGIFGSFVIFIIFVFLVQRIFLKMDQFQNNLVSRYVDIIFYLMLGHYFVLFADFISPPSLPLGLIGLFFALFLCFSVMIRAIANPALIRSTVSKKRKYYESTSILKGMLVLVICEMGIMYLMVYNCFKINPDFYMSSLNRGLDAFDMLYYLVVSFSTIGYGDIHPVRIDGLFYSELIAMVIGLASMFSTACFVGAVVAGAAQMGINQDLENNQEIDQEVQLDLEARPDGQKNILAMVREKLKNKEL
;
A
#
# COMPACT_ATOMS: atom_id res chain seq x y z
N MET A 1 -2.00 -20.13 -31.46
CA MET A 1 -0.68 -19.53 -31.17
C MET A 1 -0.23 -20.02 -29.80
N ASN A 2 0.84 -20.81 -29.83
CA ASN A 2 1.78 -21.19 -28.76
C ASN A 2 1.25 -21.77 -27.44
N SER A 3 1.15 -23.09 -27.42
CA SER A 3 1.25 -23.97 -26.24
C SER A 3 2.64 -23.95 -25.57
N ILE A 4 3.37 -22.84 -25.65
CA ILE A 4 4.76 -22.70 -25.19
C ILE A 4 4.81 -22.22 -23.72
N VAL A 5 3.70 -21.73 -23.15
CA VAL A 5 3.69 -21.17 -21.78
C VAL A 5 3.24 -22.19 -20.71
N ASN A 6 2.59 -23.30 -21.07
CA ASN A 6 1.98 -24.21 -20.08
C ASN A 6 2.77 -25.50 -19.80
N LYS A 7 4.02 -25.61 -20.25
CA LYS A 7 4.95 -26.58 -19.66
C LYS A 7 5.90 -25.81 -18.76
N PHE A 8 5.43 -25.43 -17.59
CA PHE A 8 6.37 -25.19 -16.50
C PHE A 8 7.16 -26.50 -16.35
N PRO A 9 8.47 -26.52 -16.66
CA PRO A 9 9.27 -27.67 -16.31
C PRO A 9 9.05 -27.89 -14.82
N VAL A 10 8.63 -29.10 -14.45
CA VAL A 10 8.64 -29.56 -13.07
C VAL A 10 10.11 -29.65 -12.70
N TYR A 11 10.76 -28.52 -12.48
CA TYR A 11 11.98 -28.48 -11.70
C TYR A 11 11.57 -29.04 -10.35
N SER A 12 12.23 -30.12 -9.93
CA SER A 12 12.19 -30.56 -8.54
C SER A 12 12.47 -29.32 -7.69
N THR A 13 11.44 -28.83 -7.01
CA THR A 13 11.48 -27.54 -6.33
C THR A 13 12.65 -27.54 -5.35
N LEU A 14 13.59 -26.61 -5.56
CA LEU A 14 14.85 -26.55 -4.80
C LEU A 14 14.65 -26.01 -3.38
N ALA A 15 13.56 -25.27 -3.17
CA ALA A 15 13.22 -24.70 -1.87
C ALA A 15 11.76 -24.95 -1.51
N ASN A 16 11.52 -25.22 -0.22
CA ASN A 16 10.18 -25.34 0.34
C ASN A 16 9.57 -23.95 0.57
N GLY A 17 8.55 -23.61 -0.23
CA GLY A 17 7.84 -22.33 -0.14
C GLY A 17 7.17 -22.10 1.22
N ASN A 18 6.70 -23.14 1.90
CA ASN A 18 6.14 -23.01 3.25
C ASN A 18 7.18 -22.47 4.23
N THR A 19 8.40 -23.01 4.18
CA THR A 19 9.48 -22.58 5.07
C THR A 19 9.87 -21.15 4.79
N ILE A 20 10.02 -20.78 3.51
CA ILE A 20 10.37 -19.40 3.13
C ILE A 20 9.28 -18.43 3.60
N ILE A 21 8.01 -18.72 3.32
CA ILE A 21 6.91 -17.80 3.63
C ILE A 21 6.69 -17.65 5.13
N ILE A 22 6.79 -18.73 5.91
CA ILE A 22 6.68 -18.66 7.38
C ILE A 22 7.80 -17.80 7.97
N ILE A 23 9.06 -18.05 7.56
CA ILE A 23 10.21 -17.30 8.08
C ILE A 23 10.08 -15.83 7.67
N TYR A 24 9.69 -15.57 6.43
CA TYR A 24 9.54 -14.22 5.90
C TYR A 24 8.40 -13.46 6.59
N ASP A 25 7.20 -14.02 6.68
CA ASP A 25 6.06 -13.37 7.33
C ASP A 25 6.32 -13.14 8.82
N LEU A 26 6.94 -14.10 9.51
CA LEU A 26 7.38 -13.91 10.88
C LEU A 26 8.39 -12.77 11.01
N PHE A 27 9.36 -12.69 10.09
CA PHE A 27 10.31 -11.59 10.05
C PHE A 27 9.62 -10.24 9.84
N ILE A 28 8.66 -10.14 8.91
CA ILE A 28 7.89 -8.90 8.68
C ILE A 28 7.02 -8.54 9.89
N LEU A 29 6.40 -9.52 10.56
CA LEU A 29 5.64 -9.28 11.80
C LEU A 29 6.53 -8.80 12.94
N LEU A 30 7.73 -9.37 13.10
CA LEU A 30 8.72 -8.91 14.07
C LEU A 30 9.22 -7.50 13.74
N LEU A 31 9.41 -7.20 12.46
CA LEU A 31 9.76 -5.87 11.98
C LEU A 31 8.65 -4.85 12.30
N LEU A 32 7.39 -5.19 12.04
CA LEU A 32 6.23 -4.37 12.42
C LEU A 32 6.19 -4.13 13.94
N GLY A 33 6.37 -5.18 14.74
CA GLY A 33 6.39 -5.07 16.20
C GLY A 33 7.53 -4.17 16.68
N PHE A 34 8.71 -4.29 16.08
CA PHE A 34 9.86 -3.45 16.36
C PHE A 34 9.63 -1.98 15.97
N GLU A 35 9.03 -1.73 14.80
CA GLU A 35 8.68 -0.38 14.36
C GLU A 35 7.64 0.29 15.26
N LEU A 36 6.58 -0.43 15.65
CA LEU A 36 5.59 0.06 16.58
C LEU A 36 6.20 0.37 17.95
N PHE A 37 7.09 -0.50 18.43
CA PHE A 37 7.85 -0.29 19.65
C PHE A 37 8.68 1.00 19.58
N LEU A 38 9.39 1.22 18.47
CA LEU A 38 10.18 2.43 18.25
C LEU A 38 9.31 3.68 18.15
N PHE A 39 8.19 3.60 17.43
CA PHE A 39 7.26 4.70 17.27
C PHE A 39 6.72 5.15 18.63
N TYR A 40 6.24 4.23 19.46
CA TYR A 40 5.68 4.55 20.77
C TYR A 40 6.74 5.09 21.76
N ASN A 41 7.97 4.58 21.67
CA ASN A 41 9.05 5.01 22.56
C ASN A 41 9.89 6.18 22.01
N LYS A 42 9.61 6.67 20.79
CA LYS A 42 10.42 7.70 20.10
C LYS A 42 10.64 8.94 20.96
N GLU A 43 9.58 9.49 21.55
CA GLU A 43 9.69 10.68 22.40
C GLU A 43 10.54 10.45 23.65
N ARG A 44 10.39 9.26 24.27
CA ARG A 44 11.19 8.89 25.44
C ARG A 44 12.67 8.79 25.08
N TYR A 45 13.00 8.21 23.92
CA TYR A 45 14.38 8.15 23.44
C TYR A 45 14.95 9.53 23.12
N ILE A 46 14.20 10.39 22.42
CA ILE A 46 14.64 11.75 22.10
C ILE A 46 14.88 12.56 23.38
N LYS A 47 13.95 12.51 24.34
CA LYS A 47 14.10 13.17 25.65
C LYS A 47 15.33 12.63 26.39
N ALA A 48 15.52 11.32 26.42
CA ALA A 48 16.68 10.70 27.08
C ALA A 48 18.03 11.12 26.44
N VAL A 49 18.10 11.19 25.11
CA VAL A 49 19.30 11.62 24.37
C VAL A 49 19.60 13.10 24.61
N LYS A 50 18.58 13.97 24.61
CA LYS A 50 18.75 15.41 24.93
C LYS A 50 19.23 15.62 26.37
N LEU A 51 18.69 14.86 27.32
CA LEU A 51 19.03 15.01 28.75
C LEU A 51 20.45 14.50 29.08
N HIS A 52 20.95 13.54 28.31
CA HIS A 52 22.24 12.87 28.56
C HIS A 52 23.30 13.22 27.51
N GLN A 53 23.22 14.41 26.90
CA GLN A 53 24.10 14.84 25.79
C GLN A 53 25.61 14.73 26.10
N LYS A 54 25.99 14.71 27.40
CA LYS A 54 27.38 14.55 27.88
C LYS A 54 27.73 13.14 28.42
N GLN A 55 26.77 12.23 28.56
CA GLN A 55 27.05 10.87 29.06
C GLN A 55 27.15 9.85 27.92
N LYS A 56 28.11 8.92 28.03
CA LYS A 56 28.31 7.84 27.05
C LYS A 56 27.04 6.97 26.96
N ILE A 57 26.36 7.03 25.83
CA ILE A 57 25.22 6.15 25.51
C ILE A 57 25.69 4.69 25.54
N LYS A 58 24.96 3.80 26.21
CA LYS A 58 25.25 2.35 26.25
C LYS A 58 25.37 1.79 24.81
N PRO A 59 26.31 0.87 24.55
CA PRO A 59 26.61 0.38 23.19
C PRO A 59 25.38 -0.20 22.49
N PHE A 60 24.54 -0.95 23.21
CA PHE A 60 23.30 -1.53 22.67
C PHE A 60 22.31 -0.48 22.15
N ARG A 61 22.15 0.65 22.86
CA ARG A 61 21.27 1.73 22.41
C ARG A 61 21.81 2.42 21.16
N ARG A 62 23.13 2.59 21.06
CA ARG A 62 23.77 3.15 19.86
C ARG A 62 23.59 2.23 18.64
N PHE A 63 23.66 0.92 18.86
CA PHE A 63 23.36 -0.08 17.83
C PHE A 63 21.91 0.03 17.35
N LEU A 64 20.93 0.07 18.26
CA LEU A 64 19.53 0.23 17.90
C LEU A 64 19.29 1.51 17.09
N VAL A 65 19.81 2.66 17.53
CA VAL A 65 19.65 3.93 16.79
C VAL A 65 20.27 3.85 15.40
N LYS A 66 21.46 3.25 15.24
CA LYS A 66 22.06 3.04 13.92
C LYS A 66 21.21 2.13 13.04
N LEU A 67 20.62 1.08 13.61
CA LEU A 67 19.74 0.17 12.89
C LEU A 67 18.48 0.91 12.41
N VAL A 68 17.85 1.72 13.27
CA VAL A 68 16.69 2.55 12.88
C VAL A 68 17.03 3.49 11.74
N VAL A 69 18.15 4.22 11.84
CA VAL A 69 18.58 5.16 10.79
C VAL A 69 18.87 4.40 9.50
N SER A 70 19.61 3.30 9.56
CA SER A 70 19.90 2.47 8.38
C SER A 70 18.62 1.96 7.72
N TYR A 71 17.66 1.52 8.53
CA TYR A 71 16.36 1.05 8.06
C TYR A 71 15.51 2.18 7.46
N GLU A 72 15.53 3.37 8.03
CA GLU A 72 14.81 4.54 7.49
C GLU A 72 15.31 4.93 6.09
N TYR A 73 16.61 4.78 5.82
CA TYR A 73 17.18 5.08 4.50
C TYR A 73 17.17 3.91 3.51
N GLN A 74 17.23 2.66 4.00
CA GLN A 74 17.45 1.47 3.15
C GLN A 74 16.45 0.33 3.42
N GLY A 75 15.32 0.58 4.07
CA GLY A 75 14.39 -0.45 4.55
C GLY A 75 14.00 -1.48 3.50
N ILE A 76 13.58 -1.02 2.30
CA ILE A 76 13.20 -1.90 1.19
C ILE A 76 14.36 -2.79 0.75
N LEU A 77 15.57 -2.22 0.62
CA LEU A 77 16.76 -2.98 0.23
C LEU A 77 17.18 -3.98 1.31
N MET A 78 17.02 -3.62 2.58
CA MET A 78 17.31 -4.51 3.70
C MET A 78 16.35 -5.69 3.75
N VAL A 79 15.04 -5.44 3.63
CA VAL A 79 14.01 -6.49 3.65
C VAL A 79 14.18 -7.44 2.46
N THR A 80 14.40 -6.89 1.26
CA THR A 80 14.67 -7.70 0.07
C THR A 80 15.97 -8.47 0.19
N GLY A 81 17.05 -7.85 0.68
CA GLY A 81 18.31 -8.55 0.96
C GLY A 81 18.15 -9.71 1.94
N ILE A 82 17.35 -9.53 3.00
CA ILE A 82 17.04 -10.59 3.97
C ILE A 82 16.24 -11.72 3.32
N LEU A 83 15.23 -11.41 2.50
CA LEU A 83 14.48 -12.42 1.75
C LEU A 83 15.42 -13.24 0.85
N LEU A 84 16.33 -12.59 0.11
CA LEU A 84 17.33 -13.26 -0.73
C LEU A 84 18.22 -14.20 0.10
N VAL A 85 18.68 -13.75 1.26
CA VAL A 85 19.51 -14.56 2.18
C VAL A 85 18.72 -15.76 2.69
N ILE A 86 17.46 -15.58 3.12
CA ILE A 86 16.59 -16.67 3.57
C ILE A 86 16.43 -17.69 2.45
N SER A 87 16.11 -17.24 1.23
CA SER A 87 15.94 -18.13 0.08
C SER A 87 17.23 -18.89 -0.24
N LEU A 88 18.39 -18.22 -0.23
CA LEU A 88 19.67 -18.87 -0.48
C LEU A 88 20.02 -19.92 0.59
N VAL A 89 19.77 -19.62 1.87
CA VAL A 89 19.98 -20.56 2.98
C VAL A 89 19.09 -21.77 2.85
N VAL A 90 17.80 -21.58 2.54
CA VAL A 90 16.85 -22.69 2.35
C VAL A 90 17.26 -23.56 1.17
N VAL A 91 17.58 -22.96 0.01
CA VAL A 91 18.06 -23.70 -1.17
C VAL A 91 19.34 -24.49 -0.85
N SER A 92 20.32 -23.86 -0.20
CA SER A 92 21.59 -24.50 0.16
C SER A 92 21.44 -25.63 1.18
N SER A 93 20.37 -25.63 1.97
CA SER A 93 20.14 -26.64 3.01
C SER A 93 19.57 -27.94 2.46
N HIS A 94 18.95 -27.91 1.28
CA HIS A 94 18.20 -29.05 0.78
C HIS A 94 18.96 -29.87 -0.25
N HIS A 95 19.65 -29.29 -1.24
CA HIS A 95 20.20 -30.06 -2.37
C HIS A 95 21.59 -29.58 -2.81
N LYS A 96 22.35 -30.47 -3.47
CA LYS A 96 23.56 -30.10 -4.22
C LYS A 96 23.12 -29.39 -5.50
N ILE A 97 23.33 -28.08 -5.54
CA ILE A 97 22.86 -27.19 -6.63
C ILE A 97 23.70 -27.45 -7.89
N LEU A 98 23.05 -27.73 -9.02
CA LEU A 98 23.72 -27.81 -10.33
C LEU A 98 24.01 -26.40 -10.87
N ALA A 99 25.07 -26.24 -11.66
CA ALA A 99 25.45 -24.95 -12.22
C ALA A 99 24.33 -24.28 -13.06
N ASN A 100 23.53 -25.08 -13.77
CA ASN A 100 22.40 -24.59 -14.57
C ASN A 100 21.25 -24.07 -13.69
N GLU A 101 21.00 -24.71 -12.54
CA GLU A 101 19.98 -24.27 -11.57
C GLU A 101 20.42 -22.96 -10.90
N LEU A 102 21.71 -22.82 -10.62
CA LEU A 102 22.28 -21.59 -10.06
C LEU A 102 22.06 -20.38 -10.99
N ILE A 103 22.19 -20.57 -12.32
CA ILE A 103 21.92 -19.52 -13.31
C ILE A 103 20.43 -19.14 -13.29
N GLY A 104 19.52 -20.11 -13.19
CA GLY A 104 18.09 -19.86 -13.08
C GLY A 104 17.71 -19.09 -11.81
N ILE A 105 18.26 -19.51 -10.67
CA ILE A 105 18.10 -18.82 -9.38
C ILE A 105 18.62 -17.38 -9.48
N PHE A 106 19.83 -17.18 -10.00
CA PHE A 106 20.41 -15.84 -10.16
C PHE A 106 19.58 -14.96 -11.10
N GLY A 107 19.11 -15.50 -12.22
CA GLY A 107 18.22 -14.80 -13.15
C GLY A 107 16.93 -14.35 -12.48
N SER A 108 16.28 -15.22 -11.70
CA SER A 108 15.06 -14.89 -10.96
C SER A 108 15.30 -13.78 -9.91
N PHE A 109 16.45 -13.80 -9.23
CA PHE A 109 16.82 -12.76 -8.28
C PHE A 109 17.11 -11.41 -8.95
N VAL A 110 17.78 -11.41 -10.11
CA VAL A 110 18.04 -10.18 -10.87
C VAL A 110 16.71 -9.56 -11.33
N ILE A 111 15.81 -10.37 -11.90
CA ILE A 111 14.47 -9.91 -12.32
C ILE A 111 13.70 -9.36 -11.12
N PHE A 112 13.74 -10.06 -9.99
CA PHE A 112 13.09 -9.61 -8.76
C PHE A 112 13.64 -8.27 -8.26
N ILE A 113 14.96 -8.09 -8.21
CA ILE A 113 15.59 -6.82 -7.81
C ILE A 113 15.20 -5.68 -8.75
N ILE A 114 15.18 -5.94 -10.07
CA ILE A 114 14.72 -4.94 -11.06
C ILE A 114 13.26 -4.56 -10.79
N PHE A 115 12.40 -5.54 -10.53
CA PHE A 115 11.00 -5.31 -10.20
C PHE A 115 10.85 -4.52 -8.90
N VAL A 116 11.54 -4.91 -7.82
CA VAL A 116 11.59 -4.19 -6.55
C VAL A 116 11.98 -2.74 -6.79
N PHE A 117 13.04 -2.49 -7.57
CA PHE A 117 13.52 -1.15 -7.85
C PHE A 117 12.52 -0.34 -8.69
N LEU A 118 11.88 -0.97 -9.67
CA LEU A 118 10.83 -0.34 -10.48
C LEU A 118 9.66 0.09 -9.59
N VAL A 119 9.16 -0.82 -8.76
CA VAL A 119 8.02 -0.55 -7.88
C VAL A 119 8.41 0.46 -6.80
N GLN A 120 9.58 0.33 -6.19
CA GLN A 120 10.14 1.33 -5.27
C GLN A 120 10.23 2.70 -5.94
N ARG A 121 10.64 2.80 -7.20
CA ARG A 121 10.71 4.09 -7.90
C ARG A 121 9.34 4.70 -8.17
N ILE A 122 8.34 3.86 -8.43
CA ILE A 122 6.94 4.29 -8.58
C ILE A 122 6.42 4.78 -7.24
N PHE A 123 6.63 4.02 -6.15
CA PHE A 123 6.07 4.30 -4.82
C PHE A 123 6.83 5.37 -4.02
N LEU A 124 8.18 5.42 -4.05
CA LEU A 124 8.96 6.47 -3.37
C LEU A 124 8.75 7.85 -3.98
N LYS A 125 8.41 7.94 -5.26
CA LYS A 125 7.98 9.22 -5.84
C LYS A 125 6.60 9.65 -5.36
N MET A 126 5.87 8.74 -4.71
CA MET A 126 4.55 8.97 -4.13
C MET A 126 4.62 9.13 -2.62
N ASP A 127 5.72 9.72 -2.09
CA ASP A 127 5.93 10.07 -0.68
C ASP A 127 4.91 11.14 -0.21
N GLN A 128 3.65 10.74 -0.14
CA GLN A 128 2.47 11.57 0.08
C GLN A 128 1.93 11.46 1.50
N PHE A 129 2.42 10.52 2.31
CA PHE A 129 1.90 10.28 3.66
C PHE A 129 2.72 11.03 4.70
N GLN A 130 2.16 12.12 5.23
CA GLN A 130 2.77 12.89 6.33
C GLN A 130 2.88 12.09 7.62
N ASN A 131 1.94 11.18 7.88
CA ASN A 131 1.98 10.41 9.12
C ASN A 131 2.94 9.23 8.98
N ASN A 132 4.05 9.30 9.72
CA ASN A 132 5.04 8.23 9.81
C ASN A 132 4.39 6.85 10.06
N LEU A 133 3.35 6.75 10.90
CA LEU A 133 2.70 5.47 11.20
C LEU A 133 1.94 4.91 9.98
N VAL A 134 1.28 5.77 9.20
CA VAL A 134 0.58 5.35 7.97
C VAL A 134 1.59 4.91 6.91
N SER A 135 2.66 5.69 6.73
CA SER A 135 3.77 5.33 5.84
C SER A 135 4.38 3.97 6.22
N ARG A 136 4.59 3.69 7.52
CA ARG A 136 5.06 2.38 7.98
C ARG A 136 4.10 1.23 7.65
N TYR A 137 2.79 1.43 7.82
CA TYR A 137 1.83 0.39 7.43
C TYR A 137 1.85 0.12 5.92
N VAL A 138 1.98 1.16 5.09
CA VAL A 138 2.12 1.01 3.64
C VAL A 138 3.40 0.26 3.28
N ASP A 139 4.53 0.56 3.92
CA ASP A 139 5.79 -0.16 3.73
C ASP A 139 5.61 -1.67 4.03
N ILE A 140 4.91 -2.00 5.12
CA ILE A 140 4.69 -3.39 5.54
C ILE A 140 3.76 -4.13 4.58
N ILE A 141 2.67 -3.49 4.13
CA ILE A 141 1.80 -4.02 3.08
C ILE A 141 2.64 -4.36 1.84
N PHE A 142 3.53 -3.43 1.47
CA PHE A 142 4.41 -3.61 0.33
C PHE A 142 5.37 -4.79 0.52
N TYR A 143 5.99 -4.92 1.69
CA TYR A 143 6.87 -6.06 1.99
C TYR A 143 6.16 -7.40 1.94
N LEU A 144 4.96 -7.50 2.51
CA LEU A 144 4.16 -8.72 2.45
C LEU A 144 3.83 -9.08 1.01
N MET A 145 3.31 -8.12 0.24
CA MET A 145 2.97 -8.30 -1.17
C MET A 145 4.19 -8.76 -1.98
N LEU A 146 5.35 -8.11 -1.76
CA LEU A 146 6.58 -8.38 -2.49
C LEU A 146 7.18 -9.76 -2.17
N GLY A 147 7.16 -10.18 -0.90
CA GLY A 147 7.62 -11.50 -0.51
C GLY A 147 6.72 -12.62 -1.02
N HIS A 148 5.40 -12.43 -0.96
CA HIS A 148 4.44 -13.38 -1.54
C HIS A 148 4.58 -13.45 -3.06
N TYR A 149 4.76 -12.31 -3.73
CA TYR A 149 5.07 -12.27 -5.16
C TYR A 149 6.34 -13.07 -5.47
N PHE A 150 7.41 -12.86 -4.71
CA PHE A 150 8.66 -13.60 -4.89
C PHE A 150 8.46 -15.11 -4.78
N VAL A 151 7.81 -15.57 -3.70
CA VAL A 151 7.56 -17.01 -3.47
C VAL A 151 6.64 -17.60 -4.55
N LEU A 152 5.62 -16.86 -5.00
CA LEU A 152 4.67 -17.34 -5.99
C LEU A 152 5.17 -17.29 -7.43
N PHE A 153 6.13 -16.43 -7.77
CA PHE A 153 6.65 -16.32 -9.15
C PHE A 153 8.06 -16.90 -9.33
N ALA A 154 8.77 -17.24 -8.24
CA ALA A 154 10.03 -17.96 -8.34
C ALA A 154 9.79 -19.45 -8.67
N ASP A 155 10.15 -19.86 -9.88
CA ASP A 155 9.98 -21.25 -10.36
C ASP A 155 10.77 -22.28 -9.55
N PHE A 156 11.86 -21.85 -8.88
CA PHE A 156 12.68 -22.74 -8.05
C PHE A 156 12.10 -22.96 -6.64
N ILE A 157 11.08 -22.20 -6.24
CA ILE A 157 10.40 -22.30 -4.95
C ILE A 157 9.09 -23.07 -5.13
N SER A 158 8.86 -24.09 -4.31
CA SER A 158 7.58 -24.80 -4.31
C SER A 158 6.44 -23.85 -3.93
N PRO A 159 5.23 -23.98 -4.51
CA PRO A 159 4.11 -23.18 -4.04
C PRO A 159 3.89 -23.42 -2.54
N PRO A 160 3.58 -22.37 -1.75
CA PRO A 160 3.22 -22.55 -0.35
C PRO A 160 1.87 -23.26 -0.25
N SER A 161 1.52 -23.74 0.93
CA SER A 161 0.19 -24.26 1.18
C SER A 161 -0.82 -23.11 1.14
N LEU A 162 -2.02 -23.40 0.64
CA LEU A 162 -3.14 -22.46 0.57
C LEU A 162 -3.33 -21.65 1.85
N PRO A 163 -3.50 -22.27 3.04
CA PRO A 163 -3.76 -21.51 4.25
C PRO A 163 -2.59 -20.59 4.62
N LEU A 164 -1.34 -21.03 4.46
CA LEU A 164 -0.17 -20.22 4.81
C LEU A 164 -0.05 -18.99 3.91
N GLY A 165 -0.14 -19.18 2.58
CA GLY A 165 -0.05 -18.05 1.65
C GLY A 165 -1.25 -17.11 1.77
N LEU A 166 -2.43 -17.58 2.19
CA LEU A 166 -3.58 -16.72 2.40
C LEU A 166 -3.51 -15.92 3.71
N ILE A 167 -2.97 -16.47 4.81
CA ILE A 167 -2.89 -15.75 6.10
C ILE A 167 -2.09 -14.45 5.98
N GLY A 168 -0.92 -14.50 5.34
CA GLY A 168 -0.09 -13.31 5.12
C GLY A 168 -0.79 -12.25 4.25
N LEU A 169 -1.47 -12.69 3.19
CA LEU A 169 -2.23 -11.81 2.29
C LEU A 169 -3.49 -11.23 2.95
N PHE A 170 -4.21 -12.00 3.76
CA PHE A 170 -5.33 -11.50 4.55
C PHE A 170 -4.88 -10.43 5.56
N PHE A 171 -3.73 -10.64 6.20
CA PHE A 171 -3.14 -9.65 7.09
C PHE A 171 -2.75 -8.37 6.33
N ALA A 172 -2.14 -8.49 5.15
CA ALA A 172 -1.84 -7.35 4.28
C ALA A 172 -3.13 -6.60 3.85
N LEU A 173 -4.19 -7.31 3.48
CA LEU A 173 -5.48 -6.72 3.12
C LEU A 173 -6.12 -5.97 4.30
N PHE A 174 -6.07 -6.56 5.50
CA PHE A 174 -6.55 -5.92 6.73
C PHE A 174 -5.78 -4.63 7.05
N LEU A 175 -4.45 -4.63 6.89
CA LEU A 175 -3.64 -3.42 7.03
C LEU A 175 -4.01 -2.37 5.97
N CYS A 176 -4.26 -2.79 4.73
CA CYS A 176 -4.67 -1.90 3.65
C CYS A 176 -5.98 -1.19 3.98
N PHE A 177 -7.00 -1.92 4.43
CA PHE A 177 -8.25 -1.32 4.91
C PHE A 177 -8.05 -0.43 6.13
N SER A 178 -7.21 -0.84 7.08
CA SER A 178 -6.88 -0.02 8.25
C SER A 178 -6.28 1.33 7.86
N VAL A 179 -5.44 1.36 6.82
CA VAL A 179 -4.88 2.60 6.27
C VAL A 179 -5.94 3.42 5.54
N MET A 180 -6.78 2.79 4.71
CA MET A 180 -7.87 3.47 3.99
C MET A 180 -8.91 4.11 4.93
N ILE A 181 -9.31 3.43 6.00
CA ILE A 181 -10.23 3.98 7.01
C ILE A 181 -9.63 5.22 7.66
N ARG A 182 -8.34 5.15 8.05
CA ARG A 182 -7.64 6.28 8.66
C ARG A 182 -7.52 7.44 7.70
N ALA A 183 -7.19 7.16 6.44
CA ALA A 183 -7.11 8.14 5.36
C ALA A 183 -8.44 8.92 5.18
N ILE A 184 -9.58 8.25 5.30
CA ILE A 184 -10.91 8.90 5.22
C ILE A 184 -11.26 9.64 6.50
N ALA A 185 -11.04 9.01 7.66
CA ALA A 185 -11.41 9.59 8.95
C ALA A 185 -10.63 10.87 9.25
N ASN A 186 -9.39 10.97 8.79
CA ASN A 186 -8.60 12.18 8.90
C ASN A 186 -7.76 12.40 7.64
N PRO A 187 -8.31 13.11 6.62
CA PRO A 187 -7.62 13.35 5.36
C PRO A 187 -6.32 14.15 5.51
N ALA A 188 -6.12 14.84 6.64
CA ALA A 188 -4.85 15.50 6.94
C ALA A 188 -3.67 14.50 7.10
N LEU A 189 -3.93 13.20 7.30
CA LEU A 189 -2.92 12.16 7.37
C LEU A 189 -2.20 11.89 6.04
N ILE A 190 -2.83 12.23 4.90
CA ILE A 190 -2.29 12.08 3.53
C ILE A 190 -1.83 13.45 2.95
N ARG A 191 -1.83 14.49 3.78
CA ARG A 191 -1.40 15.82 3.34
C ARG A 191 0.10 15.78 3.10
N SER A 192 0.61 16.42 2.05
CA SER A 192 2.04 16.72 1.92
C SER A 192 2.32 18.13 2.47
N THR A 193 3.47 18.34 3.10
CA THR A 193 3.88 19.64 3.70
C THR A 193 4.37 20.56 2.60
N VAL A 194 3.49 20.91 1.65
CA VAL A 194 3.84 21.91 0.65
C VAL A 194 3.29 23.26 1.09
N SER A 195 4.18 24.25 1.02
CA SER A 195 3.99 25.68 1.27
C SER A 195 2.57 26.18 0.97
N LYS A 196 2.08 27.09 1.82
CA LYS A 196 0.77 27.79 1.85
C LYS A 196 0.24 28.33 0.51
N LYS A 197 0.98 28.20 -0.60
CA LYS A 197 0.73 28.88 -1.87
C LYS A 197 -0.08 28.10 -2.91
N ARG A 198 -0.60 26.88 -2.64
CA ARG A 198 -1.49 26.19 -3.60
C ARG A 198 -2.34 25.08 -2.94
N LYS A 199 -3.48 25.45 -2.35
CA LYS A 199 -4.49 24.52 -1.78
C LYS A 199 -5.07 23.51 -2.79
N TYR A 200 -5.06 23.82 -4.09
CA TYR A 200 -5.51 22.90 -5.16
C TYR A 200 -4.68 21.60 -5.26
N TYR A 201 -3.43 21.60 -4.75
CA TYR A 201 -2.60 20.41 -4.68
C TYR A 201 -3.01 19.43 -3.55
N GLU A 202 -3.88 19.84 -2.62
CA GLU A 202 -4.22 19.05 -1.44
C GLU A 202 -5.20 17.92 -1.76
N SER A 203 -6.34 18.21 -2.40
CA SER A 203 -7.32 17.18 -2.79
C SER A 203 -6.75 16.20 -3.82
N THR A 204 -5.88 16.67 -4.72
CA THR A 204 -5.22 15.81 -5.71
C THR A 204 -4.18 14.88 -5.08
N SER A 205 -3.56 15.27 -3.95
CA SER A 205 -2.67 14.41 -3.17
C SER A 205 -3.44 13.28 -2.48
N ILE A 206 -4.59 13.60 -1.87
CA ILE A 206 -5.45 12.60 -1.22
C ILE A 206 -5.96 11.58 -2.25
N LEU A 207 -6.44 12.06 -3.41
CA LEU A 207 -6.92 11.19 -4.48
C LEU A 207 -5.84 10.24 -4.99
N LYS A 208 -4.61 10.75 -5.20
CA LYS A 208 -3.46 9.94 -5.59
C LYS A 208 -3.14 8.88 -4.54
N GLY A 209 -3.08 9.26 -3.26
CA GLY A 209 -2.81 8.31 -2.17
C GLY A 209 -3.87 7.21 -2.07
N MET A 210 -5.15 7.56 -2.22
CA MET A 210 -6.24 6.57 -2.26
C MET A 210 -6.12 5.65 -3.47
N LEU A 211 -5.83 6.18 -4.66
CA LEU A 211 -5.63 5.37 -5.86
C LEU A 211 -4.49 4.35 -5.69
N VAL A 212 -3.38 4.73 -5.04
CA VAL A 212 -2.30 3.79 -4.72
C VAL A 212 -2.80 2.66 -3.84
N LEU A 213 -3.56 2.96 -2.79
CA LEU A 213 -4.08 1.95 -1.87
C LEU A 213 -5.02 0.98 -2.58
N VAL A 214 -5.87 1.46 -3.50
CA VAL A 214 -6.72 0.59 -4.33
C VAL A 214 -5.86 -0.32 -5.24
N ILE A 215 -4.80 0.20 -5.84
CA ILE A 215 -3.89 -0.62 -6.66
C ILE A 215 -3.16 -1.68 -5.80
N CYS A 216 -2.73 -1.32 -4.59
CA CYS A 216 -2.15 -2.27 -3.64
C CYS A 216 -3.15 -3.37 -3.25
N GLU A 217 -4.39 -2.98 -2.96
CA GLU A 217 -5.49 -3.89 -2.65
C GLU A 217 -5.72 -4.89 -3.79
N MET A 218 -5.83 -4.39 -5.03
CA MET A 218 -5.91 -5.24 -6.23
C MET A 218 -4.70 -6.17 -6.36
N GLY A 219 -3.48 -5.69 -6.07
CA GLY A 219 -2.28 -6.51 -6.05
C GLY A 219 -2.34 -7.65 -5.03
N ILE A 220 -2.83 -7.38 -3.82
CA ILE A 220 -3.01 -8.39 -2.77
C ILE A 220 -4.04 -9.43 -3.20
N MET A 221 -5.20 -9.00 -3.71
CA MET A 221 -6.23 -9.91 -4.20
C MET A 221 -5.76 -10.75 -5.40
N TYR A 222 -4.97 -10.17 -6.30
CA TYR A 222 -4.35 -10.91 -7.40
C TYR A 222 -3.47 -12.03 -6.88
N LEU A 223 -2.62 -11.75 -5.89
CA LEU A 223 -1.79 -12.78 -5.26
C LEU A 223 -2.62 -13.87 -4.58
N MET A 224 -3.78 -13.54 -4.00
CA MET A 224 -4.68 -14.53 -3.41
C MET A 224 -5.25 -15.47 -4.48
N VAL A 225 -5.80 -14.91 -5.57
CA VAL A 225 -6.33 -15.67 -6.72
C VAL A 225 -5.23 -16.54 -7.33
N TYR A 226 -4.06 -15.93 -7.60
CA TYR A 226 -2.94 -16.61 -8.22
C TYR A 226 -2.37 -17.72 -7.34
N ASN A 227 -2.37 -17.56 -6.01
CA ASN A 227 -1.98 -18.62 -5.07
C ASN A 227 -2.90 -19.84 -5.20
N CYS A 228 -4.21 -19.63 -5.27
CA CYS A 228 -5.15 -20.72 -5.54
C CYS A 228 -4.88 -21.41 -6.89
N PHE A 229 -4.78 -20.62 -7.96
CA PHE A 229 -4.53 -21.11 -9.30
C PHE A 229 -3.21 -21.89 -9.42
N LYS A 230 -2.13 -21.39 -8.81
CA LYS A 230 -0.80 -22.02 -8.86
C LYS A 230 -0.78 -23.37 -8.14
N ILE A 231 -1.55 -23.53 -7.07
CA ILE A 231 -1.61 -24.78 -6.30
C ILE A 231 -2.46 -25.82 -7.01
N ASN A 232 -3.64 -25.42 -7.47
CA ASN A 232 -4.48 -26.26 -8.32
C ASN A 232 -5.25 -25.37 -9.32
N PRO A 233 -4.96 -25.46 -10.62
CA PRO A 233 -5.69 -24.71 -11.65
C PRO A 233 -7.19 -24.96 -11.64
N ASP A 234 -7.63 -26.15 -11.21
CA ASP A 234 -9.04 -26.55 -11.19
C ASP A 234 -9.88 -25.78 -10.16
N PHE A 235 -9.25 -25.02 -9.25
CA PHE A 235 -9.96 -24.07 -8.39
C PHE A 235 -10.73 -23.00 -9.17
N TYR A 236 -10.38 -22.79 -10.45
CA TYR A 236 -11.07 -21.90 -11.37
C TYR A 236 -11.43 -22.64 -12.66
N MET A 237 -12.71 -22.60 -13.04
CA MET A 237 -13.18 -23.21 -14.28
C MET A 237 -13.58 -22.15 -15.30
N SER A 238 -13.27 -22.44 -16.57
CA SER A 238 -13.74 -21.65 -17.70
C SER A 238 -14.99 -22.28 -18.31
N SER A 239 -16.01 -21.46 -18.58
CA SER A 239 -17.21 -21.89 -19.32
C SER A 239 -16.90 -22.35 -20.76
N LEU A 240 -15.81 -21.86 -21.33
CA LEU A 240 -15.33 -22.23 -22.67
C LEU A 240 -14.48 -23.51 -22.68
N ASN A 241 -14.30 -24.15 -21.52
CA ASN A 241 -13.52 -25.38 -21.33
C ASN A 241 -12.10 -25.29 -21.93
N ARG A 242 -11.47 -24.12 -21.83
CA ARG A 242 -10.09 -23.87 -22.25
C ARG A 242 -9.17 -23.84 -21.04
N GLY A 243 -7.88 -24.11 -21.27
CA GLY A 243 -6.84 -23.90 -20.27
C GLY A 243 -6.77 -22.43 -19.87
N LEU A 244 -6.62 -22.19 -18.56
CA LEU A 244 -6.45 -20.86 -17.98
C LEU A 244 -4.96 -20.56 -17.78
N ASP A 245 -4.60 -19.29 -17.84
CA ASP A 245 -3.25 -18.79 -17.54
C ASP A 245 -3.24 -17.69 -16.46
N ALA A 246 -2.06 -17.14 -16.17
CA ALA A 246 -1.90 -16.09 -15.17
C ALA A 246 -2.60 -14.77 -15.54
N PHE A 247 -2.80 -14.49 -16.84
CA PHE A 247 -3.51 -13.31 -17.31
C PHE A 247 -5.02 -13.48 -17.19
N ASP A 248 -5.52 -14.71 -17.36
CA ASP A 248 -6.91 -15.04 -17.08
C ASP A 248 -7.27 -14.80 -15.61
N MET A 249 -6.34 -15.08 -14.69
CA MET A 249 -6.52 -14.76 -13.27
C MET A 249 -6.57 -13.26 -13.00
N LEU A 250 -5.77 -12.47 -13.73
CA LEU A 250 -5.82 -11.00 -13.66
C LEU A 250 -7.14 -10.48 -14.22
N TYR A 251 -7.60 -11.02 -15.35
CA TYR A 251 -8.89 -10.70 -15.94
C TYR A 251 -10.05 -11.04 -14.98
N TYR A 252 -10.05 -12.24 -14.41
CA TYR A 252 -11.04 -12.68 -13.42
C TYR A 252 -11.09 -11.71 -12.22
N LEU A 253 -9.93 -11.31 -11.70
CA LEU A 253 -9.86 -10.32 -10.63
C LEU A 253 -10.48 -8.99 -11.04
N VAL A 254 -10.10 -8.44 -12.20
CA VAL A 254 -10.59 -7.14 -12.65
C VAL A 254 -12.10 -7.14 -12.81
N VAL A 255 -12.66 -8.17 -13.45
CA VAL A 255 -14.11 -8.31 -13.69
C VAL A 255 -14.89 -8.53 -12.39
N SER A 256 -14.32 -9.28 -11.45
CA SER A 256 -14.94 -9.55 -10.14
C SER A 256 -14.86 -8.32 -9.23
N PHE A 257 -13.71 -7.64 -9.19
CA PHE A 257 -13.50 -6.43 -8.41
C PHE A 257 -14.34 -5.27 -8.94
N SER A 258 -14.53 -5.15 -10.26
CA SER A 258 -15.44 -4.17 -10.84
C SER A 258 -16.93 -4.51 -10.61
N THR A 259 -17.23 -5.64 -9.96
CA THR A 259 -18.60 -6.14 -9.71
C THR A 259 -19.41 -6.46 -10.96
N ILE A 260 -18.75 -6.62 -12.13
CA ILE A 260 -19.41 -6.99 -13.39
C ILE A 260 -19.72 -8.49 -13.39
N GLY A 261 -18.74 -9.33 -13.05
CA GLY A 261 -18.93 -10.77 -12.86
C GLY A 261 -19.51 -11.51 -14.07
N TYR A 262 -18.83 -11.50 -15.22
CA TYR A 262 -19.30 -12.18 -16.44
C TYR A 262 -19.57 -13.69 -16.27
N GLY A 263 -18.94 -14.34 -15.30
CA GLY A 263 -19.15 -15.76 -14.98
C GLY A 263 -18.48 -16.74 -15.95
N ASP A 264 -17.72 -16.22 -16.91
CA ASP A 264 -16.92 -16.99 -17.86
C ASP A 264 -15.72 -17.70 -17.21
N ILE A 265 -15.19 -17.12 -16.14
CA ILE A 265 -14.30 -17.77 -15.18
C ILE A 265 -14.95 -17.69 -13.81
N HIS A 266 -15.09 -18.83 -13.14
CA HIS A 266 -15.70 -18.87 -11.81
C HIS A 266 -14.93 -19.81 -10.87
N PRO A 267 -14.90 -19.47 -9.57
CA PRO A 267 -14.31 -20.33 -8.56
C PRO A 267 -15.14 -21.60 -8.37
N VAL A 268 -14.49 -22.70 -8.08
CA VAL A 268 -15.14 -23.98 -7.82
C VAL A 268 -14.53 -24.67 -6.62
N ARG A 269 -15.37 -25.43 -5.90
CA ARG A 269 -14.95 -26.28 -4.79
C ARG A 269 -14.30 -27.55 -5.32
N ILE A 270 -13.04 -27.77 -4.96
CA ILE A 270 -12.27 -28.97 -5.29
C ILE A 270 -11.96 -29.72 -3.99
N ASP A 271 -12.21 -31.03 -3.97
CA ASP A 271 -11.94 -31.90 -2.82
C ASP A 271 -12.56 -31.42 -1.49
N GLY A 272 -13.72 -30.76 -1.56
CA GLY A 272 -14.41 -30.18 -0.40
C GLY A 272 -13.80 -28.86 0.11
N LEU A 273 -12.72 -28.37 -0.49
CA LEU A 273 -12.05 -27.13 -0.12
C LEU A 273 -12.69 -25.92 -0.82
N PHE A 274 -13.13 -24.93 -0.03
CA PHE A 274 -13.87 -23.75 -0.52
C PHE A 274 -12.99 -22.49 -0.68
N TYR A 275 -11.66 -22.63 -0.77
CA TYR A 275 -10.74 -21.48 -0.75
C TYR A 275 -10.96 -20.50 -1.91
N SER A 276 -11.21 -20.99 -3.12
CA SER A 276 -11.50 -20.16 -4.30
C SER A 276 -12.81 -19.38 -4.13
N GLU A 277 -13.86 -20.00 -3.59
CA GLU A 277 -15.14 -19.37 -3.24
C GLU A 277 -14.95 -18.29 -2.16
N LEU A 278 -14.14 -18.59 -1.13
CA LEU A 278 -13.79 -17.64 -0.08
C LEU A 278 -13.11 -16.40 -0.64
N ILE A 279 -12.15 -16.58 -1.55
CA ILE A 279 -11.45 -15.46 -2.20
C ILE A 279 -12.41 -14.62 -3.04
N ALA A 280 -13.34 -15.25 -3.75
CA ALA A 280 -14.37 -14.52 -4.49
C ALA A 280 -15.26 -13.66 -3.57
N MET A 281 -15.67 -14.20 -2.41
CA MET A 281 -16.40 -13.42 -1.39
C MET A 281 -15.56 -12.25 -0.87
N VAL A 282 -14.28 -12.48 -0.62
CA VAL A 282 -13.34 -11.43 -0.16
C VAL A 282 -13.18 -10.35 -1.21
N ILE A 283 -13.05 -10.69 -2.50
CA ILE A 283 -12.98 -9.72 -3.60
C ILE A 283 -14.25 -8.87 -3.64
N GLY A 284 -15.43 -9.47 -3.50
CA GLY A 284 -16.70 -8.74 -3.48
C GLY A 284 -16.83 -7.79 -2.29
N LEU A 285 -16.42 -8.22 -1.09
CA LEU A 285 -16.41 -7.36 0.09
C LEU A 285 -15.40 -6.21 -0.03
N ALA A 286 -14.21 -6.54 -0.53
CA ALA A 286 -13.12 -5.62 -0.76
C ALA A 286 -13.51 -4.53 -1.77
N SER A 287 -14.10 -4.90 -2.92
CA SER A 287 -14.53 -3.94 -3.94
C SER A 287 -15.60 -2.98 -3.44
N MET A 288 -16.60 -3.46 -2.71
CA MET A 288 -17.62 -2.60 -2.11
C MET A 288 -17.01 -1.60 -1.13
N PHE A 289 -16.14 -2.10 -0.25
CA PHE A 289 -15.47 -1.27 0.75
C PHE A 289 -14.55 -0.22 0.09
N SER A 290 -13.76 -0.65 -0.88
CA SER A 290 -12.81 0.18 -1.61
C SER A 290 -13.50 1.27 -2.42
N THR A 291 -14.59 0.93 -3.10
CA THR A 291 -15.41 1.88 -3.85
C THR A 291 -16.04 2.92 -2.92
N ALA A 292 -16.62 2.49 -1.80
CA ALA A 292 -17.19 3.41 -0.80
C ALA A 292 -16.13 4.38 -0.27
N CYS A 293 -14.94 3.86 0.02
CA CYS A 293 -13.80 4.62 0.48
C CYS A 293 -13.31 5.64 -0.55
N PHE A 294 -13.18 5.21 -1.81
CA PHE A 294 -12.71 6.05 -2.91
C PHE A 294 -13.72 7.16 -3.23
N VAL A 295 -15.01 6.83 -3.36
CA VAL A 295 -16.07 7.81 -3.58
C VAL A 295 -16.14 8.81 -2.42
N GLY A 296 -16.05 8.33 -1.17
CA GLY A 296 -15.99 9.18 0.01
C GLY A 296 -14.83 10.18 -0.04
N ALA A 297 -13.64 9.73 -0.44
CA ALA A 297 -12.47 10.60 -0.61
C ALA A 297 -12.64 11.62 -1.75
N VAL A 298 -13.21 11.22 -2.88
CA VAL A 298 -13.49 12.11 -4.03
C VAL A 298 -14.50 13.19 -3.63
N VAL A 299 -15.61 12.82 -2.99
CA VAL A 299 -16.66 13.75 -2.55
C VAL A 299 -16.12 14.72 -1.50
N ALA A 300 -15.37 14.22 -0.52
CA ALA A 300 -14.72 15.08 0.48
C ALA A 300 -13.73 16.05 -0.17
N GLY A 301 -12.95 15.57 -1.15
CA GLY A 301 -12.01 16.39 -1.91
C GLY A 301 -12.71 17.49 -2.73
N ALA A 302 -13.85 17.18 -3.36
CA ALA A 302 -14.64 18.13 -4.14
C ALA A 302 -15.34 19.17 -3.24
N ALA A 303 -15.92 18.76 -2.11
CA ALA A 303 -16.54 19.66 -1.15
C ALA A 303 -15.54 20.69 -0.60
N GLN A 304 -14.30 20.26 -0.32
CA GLN A 304 -13.23 21.17 0.10
C GLN A 304 -12.81 22.16 -0.99
N MET A 305 -12.86 21.78 -2.27
CA MET A 305 -12.56 22.71 -3.37
C MET A 305 -13.62 23.82 -3.45
N GLY A 306 -14.91 23.47 -3.34
CA GLY A 306 -16.01 24.46 -3.37
C GLY A 306 -15.90 25.48 -2.24
N ILE A 307 -15.73 25.01 -0.99
CA ILE A 307 -15.60 25.91 0.18
C ILE A 307 -14.40 26.86 0.04
N ASN A 308 -13.28 26.38 -0.52
CA ASN A 308 -12.10 27.24 -0.70
C ASN A 308 -12.31 28.30 -1.79
N GLN A 309 -13.02 27.98 -2.88
CA GLN A 309 -13.36 28.98 -3.91
C GLN A 309 -14.26 30.08 -3.34
N ASP A 310 -15.25 29.72 -2.51
CA ASP A 310 -16.13 30.70 -1.87
C ASP A 310 -15.34 31.63 -0.92
N LEU A 311 -14.37 31.08 -0.18
CA LEU A 311 -13.50 31.88 0.69
C LEU A 311 -12.57 32.82 -0.09
N GLU A 312 -12.02 32.38 -1.23
CA GLU A 312 -11.17 33.22 -2.09
C GLU A 312 -11.99 34.35 -2.72
N ASN A 313 -13.17 34.05 -3.27
CA ASN A 313 -14.08 35.08 -3.81
C ASN A 313 -14.47 36.11 -2.74
N ASN A 314 -14.77 35.68 -1.52
CA ASN A 314 -15.10 36.61 -0.42
C ASN A 314 -13.91 37.47 0.00
N GLN A 315 -12.68 36.95 -0.06
CA GLN A 315 -11.47 37.74 0.24
C GLN A 315 -11.15 38.77 -0.85
N GLU A 316 -11.37 38.44 -2.12
CA GLU A 316 -11.23 39.39 -3.23
C GLU A 316 -12.27 40.51 -3.13
N ILE A 317 -13.53 40.18 -2.84
CA ILE A 317 -14.60 41.16 -2.61
C ILE A 317 -14.25 42.06 -1.41
N ASP A 318 -13.79 41.51 -0.29
CA ASP A 318 -13.41 42.31 0.87
C ASP A 318 -12.23 43.25 0.56
N GLN A 319 -11.26 42.83 -0.27
CA GLN A 319 -10.13 43.66 -0.71
C GLN A 319 -10.55 44.76 -1.68
N GLU A 320 -11.39 44.47 -2.67
CA GLU A 320 -11.94 45.47 -3.58
C GLU A 320 -12.76 46.52 -2.83
N VAL A 321 -13.62 46.08 -1.90
CA VAL A 321 -14.41 46.98 -1.04
C VAL A 321 -13.50 47.84 -0.14
N GLN A 322 -12.39 47.29 0.37
CA GLN A 322 -11.42 48.07 1.15
C GLN A 322 -10.70 49.13 0.31
N LEU A 323 -10.27 48.78 -0.90
CA LEU A 323 -9.63 49.71 -1.85
C LEU A 323 -10.59 50.84 -2.26
N ASP A 324 -11.85 50.52 -2.52
CA ASP A 324 -12.89 51.51 -2.84
C ASP A 324 -13.21 52.44 -1.65
N LEU A 325 -13.19 51.89 -0.43
CA LEU A 325 -13.38 52.68 0.79
C LEU A 325 -12.20 53.62 1.04
N GLU A 326 -10.97 53.20 0.77
CA GLU A 326 -9.78 54.05 0.91
C GLU A 326 -9.71 55.17 -0.14
N ALA A 327 -10.28 54.94 -1.33
CA ALA A 327 -10.31 55.93 -2.43
C ALA A 327 -11.39 57.02 -2.28
N ARG A 328 -12.36 56.89 -1.37
CA ARG A 328 -13.45 57.86 -1.18
C ARG A 328 -13.15 58.91 -0.08
N PRO A 329 -13.50 60.19 -0.32
CA PRO A 329 -13.25 61.28 0.64
C PRO A 329 -14.02 61.10 1.95
N ASP A 330 -13.40 61.51 3.06
CA ASP A 330 -13.67 61.11 4.46
C ASP A 330 -15.12 61.29 4.98
N GLY A 331 -15.98 62.05 4.30
CA GLY A 331 -17.37 62.25 4.71
C GLY A 331 -18.29 61.04 4.53
N GLN A 332 -18.01 60.14 3.57
CA GLN A 332 -18.90 59.02 3.22
C GLN A 332 -18.55 57.70 3.95
N LYS A 333 -17.34 57.59 4.52
CA LYS A 333 -16.87 56.41 5.28
C LYS A 333 -17.73 56.11 6.50
N ASN A 334 -18.19 57.14 7.21
CA ASN A 334 -18.94 56.98 8.46
C ASN A 334 -20.36 56.43 8.26
N ILE A 335 -21.03 56.76 7.16
CA ILE A 335 -22.40 56.29 6.89
C ILE A 335 -22.38 54.80 6.51
N LEU A 336 -21.42 54.39 5.70
CA LEU A 336 -21.29 53.01 5.24
C LEU A 336 -20.80 52.06 6.35
N ALA A 337 -19.89 52.51 7.21
CA ALA A 337 -19.47 51.76 8.41
C ALA A 337 -20.67 51.53 9.37
N MET A 338 -21.52 52.54 9.55
CA MET A 338 -22.70 52.47 10.41
C MET A 338 -23.78 51.54 9.83
N VAL A 339 -23.98 51.52 8.51
CA VAL A 339 -24.90 50.57 7.83
C VAL A 339 -24.38 49.14 7.94
N ARG A 340 -23.06 48.92 7.82
CA ARG A 340 -22.43 47.60 7.98
C ARG A 340 -22.59 47.04 9.40
N GLU A 341 -22.47 47.89 10.41
CA GLU A 341 -22.68 47.50 11.81
C GLU A 341 -24.14 47.10 12.09
N LYS A 342 -25.10 47.85 11.54
CA LYS A 342 -26.54 47.52 11.64
C LYS A 342 -26.92 46.23 10.93
N LEU A 343 -26.37 45.97 9.74
CA LEU A 343 -26.59 44.72 9.01
C LEU A 343 -25.97 43.51 9.74
N LYS A 344 -24.81 43.69 10.37
CA LYS A 344 -24.11 42.61 11.09
C LYS A 344 -24.81 42.22 12.40
N ASN A 345 -25.49 43.17 13.04
CA ASN A 345 -26.28 42.94 14.25
C ASN A 345 -27.72 42.46 13.98
N LYS A 346 -28.12 42.26 12.70
CA LYS A 346 -29.51 41.95 12.30
C LYS A 346 -30.55 42.93 12.87
N GLU A 347 -30.18 44.21 12.99
CA GLU A 347 -31.09 45.26 13.50
C GLU A 347 -31.81 46.03 12.37
N LEU A 348 -32.03 45.38 11.23
CA LEU A 348 -32.75 45.95 10.08
C LEU A 348 -33.96 45.10 9.71
#